data_AF-A0A355DFZ3-F1
#
_entry.id   AF-A0A355DFZ3-F1
#
_cell.length_a   1.000
_cell.length_b   1.000
_cell.length_c   1.000
_cell.angle_alpha   90.00
_cell.angle_beta   90.00
_cell.angle_gamma   90.00
#
_symmetry.space_group_name_H-M   'P 1'
#
loop_
_entity.id
_entity.type
_entity.pdbx_description
1 polymer ?
#
loop_
_entity_poly.entity_id
_entity_poly.type
_entity_poly.pdbx_seq_one_letter_code
_entity_poly.pdbx_strand_id
1 'polypeptide(L)'
;MTEIPEHLLKRSRERRGDLAGSGSQGSADSGTGDAPTAQPTTPASVPAKAAPAEVAQAAPPAPVAPYNAAAAARPKIPWWAAGTLVLLPIWAIAYVGTLERPPQEVTGVLATGDHVYAARCASCHGATGGGGSGHALADGEVLVTFPTPAEHIVWVAVGSDGVGLGNPYGDAARGRVVEGGMPAWGSVLTTEELIGVVLHERARLSGS
;
A
#
# COMPACT_ATOMS: atom_id res chain seq x y z
N MET A 1 12.15 7.27 60.74
CA MET A 1 13.55 6.99 60.35
C MET A 1 13.58 5.71 59.52
N THR A 2 13.90 5.79 58.24
CA THR A 2 14.10 4.61 57.38
C THR A 2 15.59 4.38 57.22
N GLU A 3 16.13 3.38 57.91
CA GLU A 3 17.54 2.98 57.79
C GLU A 3 17.78 2.39 56.40
N ILE A 4 18.73 2.99 55.67
CA ILE A 4 19.13 2.52 54.35
C ILE A 4 20.02 1.29 54.54
N PRO A 5 19.71 0.15 53.91
CA PRO A 5 20.51 -1.07 54.03
C PRO A 5 21.96 -0.87 53.55
N GLU A 6 22.93 -1.15 54.42
CA GLU A 6 24.39 -0.97 54.19
C GLU A 6 24.92 -1.63 52.89
N HIS A 7 24.31 -2.73 52.45
CA HIS A 7 24.71 -3.41 51.22
C HIS A 7 24.51 -2.56 49.96
N LEU A 8 23.54 -1.64 49.96
CA LEU A 8 23.29 -0.72 48.83
C LEU A 8 24.38 0.35 48.74
N LEU A 9 24.86 0.83 49.89
CA LEU A 9 25.96 1.80 49.96
C LEU A 9 27.25 1.18 49.44
N LYS A 10 27.53 -0.08 49.80
CA LYS A 10 28.71 -0.81 49.34
C LYS A 10 28.74 -0.98 47.82
N ARG A 11 27.63 -1.42 47.23
CA ARG A 11 27.46 -1.56 45.78
C ARG A 11 27.61 -0.24 45.02
N SER A 12 27.20 0.88 45.62
CA SER A 12 27.35 2.21 45.01
C SER A 12 28.80 2.73 45.01
N ARG A 13 29.62 2.28 45.96
CA ARG A 13 31.04 2.63 46.05
C ARG A 13 31.87 1.84 45.05
N GLU A 14 31.58 0.54 44.89
CA GLU A 14 32.18 -0.33 43.87
C GLU A 14 31.96 0.23 42.46
N ARG A 15 30.69 0.57 42.12
CA ARG A 15 30.35 1.14 40.81
C ARG A 15 31.01 2.50 40.52
N ARG A 16 31.29 3.30 41.56
CA ARG A 16 32.04 4.56 41.43
C ARG A 16 33.54 4.33 41.27
N GLY A 17 34.09 3.29 41.89
CA GLY A 17 35.48 2.87 41.69
C GLY A 17 35.75 2.43 40.25
N ASP A 18 34.83 1.68 39.65
CA ASP A 18 34.97 1.17 38.27
C ASP A 18 34.89 2.29 37.22
N LEU A 19 34.10 3.34 37.46
CA LEU A 19 33.94 4.47 36.53
C LEU A 19 35.08 5.50 36.60
N ALA A 20 35.86 5.52 37.68
CA ALA A 20 37.03 6.39 37.81
C ALA A 20 38.29 5.84 37.12
N GLY A 21 38.26 4.57 36.67
CA GLY A 21 39.39 3.88 36.05
C GLY A 21 39.50 3.99 34.52
N SER A 22 38.52 4.59 33.83
CA SER A 22 38.54 4.69 32.36
C SER A 22 38.21 6.11 31.87
N GLY A 23 39.22 6.97 31.75
CA GLY A 23 39.07 8.25 31.07
C GLY A 23 40.32 9.12 31.07
N SER A 24 41.19 8.94 30.08
CA SER A 24 42.03 10.03 29.54
C SER A 24 42.78 9.59 28.28
N GLN A 25 42.27 10.00 27.12
CA GLN A 25 43.01 10.32 25.88
C GLN A 25 41.98 11.00 24.96
N GLY A 26 42.11 12.23 24.49
CA GLY A 26 43.32 13.03 24.28
C GLY A 26 43.51 13.22 22.77
N SER A 27 42.83 14.24 22.24
CA SER A 27 43.11 15.04 21.03
C SER A 27 43.20 14.39 19.64
N ALA A 28 42.64 15.15 18.70
CA ALA A 28 42.57 14.88 17.28
C ALA A 28 43.70 15.57 16.49
N ASP A 29 43.91 14.98 15.30
CA ASP A 29 44.14 15.59 13.99
C ASP A 29 45.54 16.02 13.49
N SER A 30 45.66 15.78 12.18
CA SER A 30 46.38 16.52 11.13
C SER A 30 47.75 16.01 10.63
N GLY A 31 47.75 15.53 9.37
CA GLY A 31 48.57 16.13 8.30
C GLY A 31 49.72 15.32 7.68
N THR A 32 49.49 14.82 6.45
CA THR A 32 50.33 14.93 5.21
C THR A 32 51.81 15.34 5.36
N GLY A 33 52.82 14.76 4.70
CA GLY A 33 52.94 13.84 3.57
C GLY A 33 54.28 14.16 2.87
N ASP A 34 55.07 13.16 2.43
CA ASP A 34 55.84 13.17 1.17
C ASP A 34 56.71 11.90 1.03
N ALA A 35 56.78 11.38 -0.20
CA ALA A 35 57.72 10.35 -0.66
C ALA A 35 58.92 11.06 -1.35
N PRO A 36 60.09 10.43 -1.61
CA PRO A 36 60.18 9.36 -2.62
C PRO A 36 61.27 8.26 -2.41
N THR A 37 60.92 7.08 -2.94
CA THR A 37 61.70 6.10 -3.74
C THR A 37 63.24 6.03 -3.66
N ALA A 38 63.78 4.85 -3.32
CA ALA A 38 64.83 4.12 -4.08
C ALA A 38 65.09 2.70 -3.51
N GLN A 39 64.78 1.66 -4.30
CA GLN A 39 65.39 0.30 -4.24
C GLN A 39 66.86 0.39 -4.75
N PRO A 40 67.79 -0.62 -4.62
CA PRO A 40 67.54 -2.07 -4.56
C PRO A 40 68.47 -2.97 -3.69
N THR A 41 67.90 -4.13 -3.33
CA THR A 41 68.46 -5.50 -3.18
C THR A 41 69.96 -5.77 -3.04
N THR A 42 70.32 -6.57 -2.03
CA THR A 42 71.06 -7.84 -2.23
C THR A 42 70.79 -8.80 -1.05
N PRO A 43 70.82 -10.14 -1.27
CA PRO A 43 70.05 -11.10 -0.50
C PRO A 43 70.85 -11.95 0.49
N ALA A 44 70.08 -12.58 1.38
CA ALA A 44 70.28 -13.88 2.02
C ALA A 44 71.58 -14.14 2.82
N SER A 45 71.39 -14.25 4.13
CA SER A 45 72.07 -15.27 4.94
C SER A 45 71.07 -15.83 5.96
N VAL A 46 70.70 -17.08 5.77
CA VAL A 46 70.21 -18.02 6.79
C VAL A 46 71.14 -19.23 6.68
N PRO A 47 71.34 -20.09 7.69
CA PRO A 47 70.66 -20.15 8.99
C PRO A 47 71.57 -20.53 10.18
N ALA A 48 71.08 -20.27 11.41
CA ALA A 48 71.41 -21.11 12.55
C ALA A 48 70.10 -21.57 13.20
N LYS A 49 69.83 -22.86 13.03
CA LYS A 49 68.68 -23.61 13.53
C LYS A 49 68.70 -23.63 15.06
N ALA A 50 67.82 -22.85 15.69
CA ALA A 50 67.51 -23.01 17.11
C ALA A 50 66.66 -24.27 17.32
N ALA A 51 66.93 -24.95 18.43
CA ALA A 51 66.31 -26.21 18.85
C ALA A 51 64.77 -26.14 18.90
N PRO A 52 64.06 -27.28 18.75
CA PRO A 52 62.61 -27.30 18.84
C PRO A 52 62.17 -26.82 20.22
N ALA A 53 61.41 -25.72 20.25
CA ALA A 53 60.63 -25.36 21.43
C ALA A 53 59.62 -26.49 21.69
N GLU A 54 59.72 -27.06 22.87
CA GLU A 54 58.76 -28.00 23.44
C GLU A 54 57.35 -27.41 23.30
N VAL A 55 56.50 -28.12 22.57
CA VAL A 55 55.11 -27.71 22.39
C VAL A 55 54.45 -27.87 23.75
N ALA A 56 54.19 -26.75 24.43
CA ALA A 56 53.34 -26.75 25.61
C ALA A 56 51.98 -27.30 25.18
N GLN A 57 51.72 -28.55 25.56
CA GLN A 57 50.43 -29.19 25.36
C GLN A 57 49.38 -28.29 26.03
N ALA A 58 48.46 -27.72 25.23
CA ALA A 58 47.35 -26.96 25.77
C ALA A 58 46.59 -27.83 26.77
N ALA A 59 46.45 -27.35 28.01
CA ALA A 59 45.70 -28.06 29.05
C ALA A 59 44.29 -28.39 28.54
N PRO A 60 43.72 -29.58 28.88
CA PRO A 60 42.36 -29.92 28.51
C PRO A 60 41.38 -28.82 28.94
N PRO A 61 40.39 -28.46 28.11
CA PRO A 61 39.40 -27.46 28.49
C PRO A 61 38.72 -27.91 29.79
N ALA A 62 38.62 -26.99 30.75
CA ALA A 62 38.02 -27.26 32.05
C ALA A 62 36.62 -27.88 31.88
N PRO A 63 36.25 -28.88 32.70
CA PRO A 63 34.96 -29.53 32.58
C PRO A 63 33.84 -28.49 32.76
N VAL A 64 32.91 -28.49 31.81
CA VAL A 64 31.76 -27.56 31.83
C VAL A 64 31.01 -27.78 33.13
N ALA A 65 30.91 -26.74 33.96
CA ALA A 65 30.26 -26.88 35.26
C ALA A 65 28.82 -27.40 35.08
N PRO A 66 28.33 -28.31 35.93
CA PRO A 66 27.06 -29.01 35.71
C PRO A 66 25.85 -28.07 35.65
N TYR A 67 25.92 -26.90 36.29
CA TYR A 67 24.89 -25.86 36.18
C TYR A 67 24.82 -25.19 34.80
N ASN A 68 25.86 -25.33 33.96
CA ASN A 68 25.90 -24.83 32.58
C ASN A 68 25.52 -25.89 31.54
N ALA A 69 25.33 -27.16 31.92
CA ALA A 69 25.00 -28.24 30.99
C ALA A 69 23.71 -27.94 30.20
N ALA A 70 22.71 -27.37 30.87
CA ALA A 70 21.46 -26.95 30.25
C ALA A 70 21.58 -25.72 29.33
N ALA A 71 22.65 -24.93 29.47
CA ALA A 71 22.94 -23.81 28.56
C ALA A 71 23.73 -24.29 27.33
N ALA A 72 24.66 -25.22 27.52
CA ALA A 72 25.48 -25.81 26.46
C ALA A 72 24.67 -26.69 25.49
N ALA A 73 23.61 -27.34 25.96
CA ALA A 73 22.75 -28.20 25.15
C ALA A 73 21.73 -27.45 24.28
N ARG A 74 21.65 -26.11 24.37
CA ARG A 74 20.63 -25.34 23.62
C ARG A 74 20.97 -25.26 22.14
N PRO A 75 20.02 -25.54 21.23
CA PRO A 75 20.24 -25.35 19.80
C PRO A 75 20.44 -23.86 19.52
N LYS A 76 21.47 -23.54 18.72
CA LYS A 76 21.77 -22.17 18.30
C LYS A 76 20.86 -21.80 17.12
N ILE A 77 20.21 -20.65 17.22
CA ILE A 77 19.45 -20.09 16.09
C ILE A 77 20.46 -19.75 14.98
N PRO A 78 20.24 -20.21 13.74
CA PRO A 78 21.13 -19.87 12.65
C PRO A 78 20.99 -18.39 12.31
N TRP A 79 22.08 -17.75 11.92
CA TRP A 79 22.13 -16.30 11.76
C TRP A 79 21.10 -15.75 10.74
N TRP A 80 20.71 -16.55 9.74
CA TRP A 80 19.71 -16.19 8.74
C TRP A 80 18.28 -16.11 9.30
N ALA A 81 17.96 -16.84 10.37
CA ALA A 81 16.61 -16.91 10.92
C ALA A 81 16.16 -15.56 11.48
N ALA A 82 17.08 -14.76 12.04
CA ALA A 82 16.78 -13.40 12.46
C ALA A 82 16.38 -12.51 11.28
N GLY A 83 17.09 -12.62 10.15
CA GLY A 83 16.77 -11.86 8.93
C GLY A 83 15.42 -12.27 8.33
N THR A 84 15.12 -13.57 8.27
CA THR A 84 13.84 -14.07 7.77
C THR A 84 12.67 -13.60 8.64
N LEU A 85 12.82 -13.62 9.97
CA LEU A 85 11.76 -13.21 10.90
C LEU A 85 11.43 -11.72 10.78
N VAL A 86 12.42 -10.88 10.48
CA VAL A 86 12.23 -9.45 10.20
C VAL A 86 11.64 -9.19 8.81
N LEU A 87 12.00 -10.01 7.81
CA LEU A 87 11.51 -9.84 6.44
C LEU A 87 10.06 -10.32 6.26
N LEU A 88 9.60 -11.27 7.07
CA LEU A 88 8.26 -11.88 6.99
C LEU A 88 7.11 -10.84 7.03
N PRO A 89 7.04 -9.88 7.97
CA PRO A 89 5.97 -8.88 7.96
C PRO A 89 6.01 -7.96 6.72
N ILE A 90 7.20 -7.60 6.23
CA ILE A 90 7.35 -6.76 5.04
C ILE A 90 6.86 -7.51 3.80
N TRP A 91 7.26 -8.77 3.65
CA TRP A 91 6.80 -9.64 2.57
C TRP A 91 5.28 -9.83 2.63
N ALA A 92 4.71 -10.05 3.82
CA ALA A 92 3.28 -10.21 3.99
C ALA A 92 2.50 -8.95 3.59
N ILE A 93 2.97 -7.75 3.97
CA ILE A 93 2.35 -6.48 3.58
C ILE A 93 2.44 -6.29 2.06
N ALA A 94 3.61 -6.53 1.46
CA ALA A 94 3.79 -6.43 0.01
C ALA A 94 2.88 -7.42 -0.73
N TYR A 95 2.80 -8.66 -0.25
CA TYR A 95 1.95 -9.70 -0.81
C TYR A 95 0.46 -9.34 -0.73
N VAL A 96 -0.02 -8.90 0.44
CA VAL A 96 -1.41 -8.43 0.61
C VAL A 96 -1.71 -7.24 -0.28
N GLY A 97 -0.80 -6.26 -0.37
CA GLY A 97 -0.94 -5.12 -1.26
C GLY A 97 -1.01 -5.47 -2.75
N THR A 98 -0.43 -6.61 -3.17
CA THR A 98 -0.62 -7.12 -4.55
C THR A 98 -1.95 -7.85 -4.76
N LEU A 99 -2.64 -8.23 -3.69
CA LEU A 99 -3.97 -8.85 -3.73
C LEU A 99 -5.09 -7.83 -3.61
N GLU A 100 -4.84 -6.67 -2.99
CA GLU A 100 -5.75 -5.53 -3.05
C GLU A 100 -5.87 -5.03 -4.50
N ARG A 101 -7.09 -5.04 -5.04
CA ARG A 101 -7.36 -4.29 -6.27
C ARG A 101 -7.09 -2.82 -5.98
N PRO A 102 -6.40 -2.08 -6.87
CA PRO A 102 -6.27 -0.65 -6.70
C PRO A 102 -7.68 -0.07 -6.50
N PRO A 103 -7.88 0.81 -5.51
CA PRO A 103 -9.14 1.49 -5.34
C PRO A 103 -9.47 2.09 -6.71
N GLN A 104 -10.59 1.65 -7.29
CA GLN A 104 -11.06 2.26 -8.51
C GLN A 104 -11.36 3.69 -8.11
N GLU A 105 -10.52 4.63 -8.55
CA GLU A 105 -10.87 6.04 -8.63
C GLU A 105 -12.29 6.12 -9.19
N VAL A 106 -13.08 7.10 -8.75
CA VAL A 106 -14.42 7.40 -9.27
C VAL A 106 -14.28 7.99 -10.68
N THR A 107 -13.57 7.27 -11.54
CA THR A 107 -13.17 7.61 -12.89
C THR A 107 -13.62 6.45 -13.76
N GLY A 108 -14.78 6.63 -14.36
CA GLY A 108 -15.39 5.63 -15.20
C GLY A 108 -16.72 6.14 -15.70
N VAL A 109 -17.12 5.69 -16.88
CA VAL A 109 -18.31 6.17 -17.60
C VAL A 109 -19.57 6.08 -16.72
N LEU A 110 -19.69 5.08 -15.84
CA LEU A 110 -20.81 4.96 -14.89
C LEU A 110 -20.79 6.01 -13.76
N ALA A 111 -19.62 6.40 -13.29
CA ALA A 111 -19.47 7.44 -12.26
C ALA A 111 -19.72 8.83 -12.84
N THR A 112 -19.22 9.09 -14.06
CA THR A 112 -19.59 10.28 -14.83
C THR A 112 -21.11 10.34 -15.02
N GLY A 113 -21.73 9.20 -15.36
CA GLY A 113 -23.18 9.09 -15.49
C GLY A 113 -23.96 9.41 -14.22
N ASP A 114 -23.51 8.92 -13.06
CA ASP A 114 -24.10 9.23 -11.76
C ASP A 114 -24.07 10.73 -11.46
N HIS A 115 -22.93 11.38 -11.68
CA HIS A 115 -22.78 12.82 -11.49
C HIS A 115 -23.70 13.62 -12.43
N VAL A 116 -23.75 13.25 -13.72
CA VAL A 116 -24.65 13.89 -14.70
C VAL A 116 -26.11 13.68 -14.31
N TYR A 117 -26.49 12.48 -13.92
CA TYR A 117 -27.85 12.14 -13.50
C TYR A 117 -28.29 13.02 -12.33
N ALA A 118 -27.49 13.06 -11.26
CA ALA A 118 -27.76 13.86 -10.08
C ALA A 118 -27.87 15.36 -10.41
N ALA A 119 -27.01 15.87 -11.30
CA ALA A 119 -26.97 17.29 -11.64
C ALA A 119 -28.09 17.74 -12.58
N ARG A 120 -28.59 16.85 -13.45
CA ARG A 120 -29.43 17.25 -14.61
C ARG A 120 -30.76 16.51 -14.73
N CYS A 121 -30.80 15.22 -14.37
CA CYS A 121 -31.95 14.34 -14.65
C CYS A 121 -32.82 14.12 -13.42
N ALA A 122 -32.20 14.04 -12.24
CA ALA A 122 -32.85 13.70 -10.97
C ALA A 122 -33.93 14.70 -10.55
N SER A 123 -33.89 15.95 -11.01
CA SER A 123 -34.91 16.96 -10.70
C SER A 123 -36.29 16.61 -11.23
N CYS A 124 -36.37 15.89 -12.36
CA CYS A 124 -37.62 15.45 -12.96
C CYS A 124 -37.87 13.95 -12.74
N HIS A 125 -36.83 13.14 -12.84
CA HIS A 125 -36.92 11.68 -12.76
C HIS A 125 -36.73 11.13 -11.34
N GLY A 126 -36.52 12.00 -10.35
CA GLY A 126 -36.29 11.65 -8.95
C GLY A 126 -34.85 11.23 -8.67
N ALA A 127 -34.36 11.44 -7.44
CA ALA A 127 -32.98 11.13 -7.07
C ALA A 127 -32.60 9.64 -7.26
N THR A 128 -33.58 8.74 -7.17
CA THR A 128 -33.40 7.30 -7.34
C THR A 128 -34.11 6.76 -8.58
N GLY A 129 -34.46 7.61 -9.55
CA GLY A 129 -35.23 7.17 -10.73
C GLY A 129 -36.70 6.85 -10.46
N GLY A 130 -37.25 7.20 -9.29
CA GLY A 130 -38.66 6.92 -8.95
C GLY A 130 -39.69 7.70 -9.77
N GLY A 131 -39.26 8.65 -10.61
CA GLY A 131 -40.12 9.54 -11.37
C GLY A 131 -40.52 10.79 -10.61
N GLY A 132 -41.43 11.56 -11.22
CA GLY A 132 -41.90 12.85 -10.72
C GLY A 132 -42.63 13.59 -11.84
N SER A 133 -42.10 14.73 -12.26
CA SER A 133 -42.52 15.36 -13.52
C SER A 133 -42.00 14.61 -14.76
N GLY A 134 -40.92 13.85 -14.61
CA GLY A 134 -40.45 12.88 -15.60
C GLY A 134 -40.90 11.46 -15.24
N HIS A 135 -40.93 10.57 -16.23
CA HIS A 135 -41.26 9.16 -16.00
C HIS A 135 -40.28 8.47 -15.05
N ALA A 136 -40.75 7.44 -14.36
CA ALA A 136 -39.85 6.56 -13.61
C ALA A 136 -38.83 5.89 -14.54
N LEU A 137 -37.61 5.78 -14.04
CA LEU A 137 -36.45 5.14 -14.65
C LEU A 137 -35.96 3.93 -13.82
N ALA A 138 -36.47 3.75 -12.60
CA ALA A 138 -36.14 2.63 -11.74
C ALA A 138 -36.89 1.35 -12.13
N ASP A 139 -36.59 0.24 -11.45
CA ASP A 139 -37.38 -1.00 -11.46
C ASP A 139 -37.61 -1.59 -12.87
N GLY A 140 -36.59 -1.51 -13.73
CA GLY A 140 -36.63 -2.02 -15.10
C GLY A 140 -37.33 -1.13 -16.13
N GLU A 141 -37.91 0.02 -15.74
CA GLU A 141 -38.67 0.89 -16.65
C GLU A 141 -37.85 1.33 -17.89
N VAL A 142 -36.57 1.62 -17.72
CA VAL A 142 -35.68 1.98 -18.83
C VAL A 142 -35.45 0.77 -19.74
N LEU A 143 -35.30 -0.42 -19.19
CA LEU A 143 -34.99 -1.62 -19.96
C LEU A 143 -36.18 -2.09 -20.80
N VAL A 144 -37.41 -1.94 -20.28
CA VAL A 144 -38.64 -2.27 -21.03
C VAL A 144 -39.02 -1.17 -22.01
N THR A 145 -38.66 0.09 -21.75
CA THR A 145 -38.95 1.21 -22.67
C THR A 145 -37.89 1.29 -23.77
N PHE A 146 -36.63 1.00 -23.47
CA PHE A 146 -35.53 1.01 -24.43
C PHE A 146 -34.77 -0.32 -24.34
N PRO A 147 -35.15 -1.33 -25.14
CA PRO A 147 -34.50 -2.64 -25.13
C PRO A 147 -33.00 -2.52 -25.42
N THR A 148 -32.62 -1.59 -26.29
CA THR A 148 -31.22 -1.30 -26.62
C THR A 148 -30.73 0.01 -25.99
N PRO A 149 -29.44 0.08 -25.58
CA PRO A 149 -28.85 1.35 -25.14
C PRO A 149 -28.83 2.41 -26.24
N ALA A 150 -28.72 2.01 -27.52
CA ALA A 150 -28.65 2.93 -28.65
C ALA A 150 -29.92 3.77 -28.80
N GLU A 151 -31.09 3.14 -28.72
CA GLU A 151 -32.37 3.85 -28.75
C GLU A 151 -32.53 4.79 -27.55
N HIS A 152 -32.05 4.36 -26.37
CA HIS A 152 -32.07 5.20 -25.19
C HIS A 152 -31.17 6.45 -25.37
N ILE A 153 -29.97 6.27 -25.92
CA ILE A 153 -29.04 7.38 -26.23
C ILE A 153 -29.69 8.36 -27.20
N VAL A 154 -30.34 7.87 -28.26
CA VAL A 154 -31.02 8.74 -29.23
C VAL A 154 -32.13 9.54 -28.55
N TRP A 155 -32.95 8.91 -27.71
CA TRP A 155 -33.99 9.60 -26.95
C TRP A 155 -33.43 10.73 -26.07
N VAL A 156 -32.40 10.45 -25.27
CA VAL A 156 -31.79 11.45 -24.39
C VAL A 156 -31.08 12.55 -25.19
N ALA A 157 -30.43 12.21 -26.31
CA ALA A 157 -29.76 13.18 -27.16
C ALA A 157 -30.73 14.17 -27.82
N VAL A 158 -31.84 13.65 -28.34
CA VAL A 158 -32.77 14.38 -29.22
C VAL A 158 -33.92 15.02 -28.45
N GLY A 159 -34.31 14.44 -27.31
CA GLY A 159 -35.40 14.92 -26.48
C GLY A 159 -36.77 14.87 -27.16
N SER A 160 -37.77 15.44 -26.49
CA SER A 160 -39.15 15.46 -26.97
C SER A 160 -39.30 16.21 -28.28
N ASP A 161 -38.70 17.39 -28.41
CA ASP A 161 -38.89 18.25 -29.58
C ASP A 161 -38.33 17.62 -30.85
N GLY A 162 -37.18 16.95 -30.77
CA GLY A 162 -36.58 16.34 -31.95
C GLY A 162 -37.24 15.03 -32.38
N VAL A 163 -37.96 14.34 -31.47
CA VAL A 163 -38.82 13.20 -31.86
C VAL A 163 -40.20 13.68 -32.32
N GLY A 164 -40.72 14.76 -31.73
CA GLY A 164 -41.99 15.40 -32.08
C GLY A 164 -43.17 14.87 -31.26
N LEU A 165 -44.05 15.81 -30.83
CA LEU A 165 -45.22 15.50 -30.01
C LEU A 165 -46.15 14.47 -30.69
N GLY A 166 -46.64 13.51 -29.90
CA GLY A 166 -47.56 12.46 -30.36
C GLY A 166 -46.89 11.32 -31.14
N ASN A 167 -45.62 11.44 -31.51
CA ASN A 167 -44.88 10.34 -32.12
C ASN A 167 -44.51 9.28 -31.06
N PRO A 168 -44.44 7.99 -31.45
CA PRO A 168 -44.00 6.95 -30.54
C PRO A 168 -42.48 7.04 -30.29
N TYR A 169 -42.03 6.60 -29.12
CA TYR A 169 -40.61 6.45 -28.81
C TYR A 169 -40.33 5.18 -27.98
N GLY A 170 -39.12 4.66 -28.12
CA GLY A 170 -38.73 3.41 -27.47
C GLY A 170 -39.42 2.18 -28.07
N ASP A 171 -39.59 1.15 -27.26
CA ASP A 171 -40.26 -0.09 -27.63
C ASP A 171 -41.75 0.16 -27.96
N ALA A 172 -42.16 -0.25 -29.16
CA ALA A 172 -43.52 -0.06 -29.63
C ALA A 172 -44.57 -0.79 -28.76
N ALA A 173 -44.24 -1.92 -28.14
CA ALA A 173 -45.12 -2.64 -27.24
C ALA A 173 -45.31 -1.90 -25.91
N ARG A 174 -44.39 -1.00 -25.52
CA ARG A 174 -44.58 -0.11 -24.38
C ARG A 174 -45.62 0.98 -24.66
N GLY A 175 -45.84 1.31 -25.93
CA GLY A 175 -46.86 2.26 -26.37
C GLY A 175 -46.63 3.70 -25.92
N ARG A 176 -45.38 4.08 -25.61
CA ARG A 176 -45.07 5.46 -25.17
C ARG A 176 -45.14 6.42 -26.35
N VAL A 177 -45.75 7.58 -26.11
CA VAL A 177 -45.82 8.70 -27.05
C VAL A 177 -45.21 9.94 -26.43
N VAL A 178 -44.64 10.82 -27.25
CA VAL A 178 -44.01 12.04 -26.77
C VAL A 178 -45.07 13.04 -26.29
N GLU A 179 -45.05 13.34 -24.99
CA GLU A 179 -45.94 14.33 -24.35
C GLU A 179 -45.26 15.70 -24.16
N GLY A 180 -43.96 15.81 -24.47
CA GLY A 180 -43.15 17.00 -24.24
C GLY A 180 -42.35 16.92 -22.94
N GLY A 181 -41.60 17.97 -22.65
CA GLY A 181 -40.93 18.16 -21.34
C GLY A 181 -39.56 17.50 -21.18
N MET A 182 -39.22 16.45 -21.96
CA MET A 182 -37.86 15.90 -21.96
C MET A 182 -36.94 16.76 -22.85
N PRO A 183 -35.94 17.47 -22.31
CA PRO A 183 -35.03 18.29 -23.11
C PRO A 183 -34.09 17.46 -23.98
N ALA A 184 -33.56 18.07 -25.03
CA ALA A 184 -32.49 17.50 -25.85
C ALA A 184 -31.12 17.76 -25.20
N TRP A 185 -30.34 16.70 -24.96
CA TRP A 185 -29.03 16.82 -24.31
C TRP A 185 -27.84 16.68 -25.27
N GLY A 186 -28.05 16.31 -26.52
CA GLY A 186 -26.98 15.98 -27.47
C GLY A 186 -26.03 17.13 -27.81
N SER A 187 -26.45 18.38 -27.63
CA SER A 187 -25.59 19.57 -27.78
C SER A 187 -25.09 20.16 -26.46
N VAL A 188 -25.54 19.61 -25.33
CA VAL A 188 -25.25 20.11 -23.98
C VAL A 188 -24.24 19.22 -23.27
N LEU A 189 -24.38 17.91 -23.42
CA LEU A 189 -23.48 16.91 -22.86
C LEU A 189 -22.43 16.51 -23.89
N THR A 190 -21.23 16.21 -23.40
CA THR A 190 -20.24 15.48 -24.19
C THR A 190 -20.72 14.06 -24.49
N THR A 191 -20.15 13.44 -25.52
CA THR A 191 -20.47 12.04 -25.86
C THR A 191 -20.25 11.08 -24.69
N GLU A 192 -19.18 11.30 -23.90
CA GLU A 192 -18.89 10.47 -22.73
C GLU A 192 -19.92 10.66 -21.61
N GLU A 193 -20.33 11.89 -21.32
CA GLU A 193 -21.37 12.18 -20.32
C GLU A 193 -22.73 11.60 -20.73
N LEU A 194 -23.10 11.74 -22.01
CA LEU A 194 -24.36 11.22 -22.55
C LEU A 194 -24.41 9.68 -22.48
N ILE A 195 -23.34 9.01 -22.91
CA ILE A 195 -23.24 7.54 -22.81
C ILE A 195 -23.20 7.15 -21.33
N GLY A 196 -22.47 7.90 -20.50
CA GLY A 196 -22.35 7.68 -19.07
C GLY A 196 -23.68 7.67 -18.36
N VAL A 197 -24.49 8.72 -18.55
CA VAL A 197 -25.79 8.83 -17.88
C VAL A 197 -26.75 7.73 -18.32
N VAL A 198 -26.78 7.39 -19.61
CA VAL A 198 -27.60 6.28 -20.11
C VAL A 198 -27.16 4.94 -19.51
N LEU A 199 -25.86 4.68 -19.42
CA LEU A 199 -25.36 3.45 -18.80
C LEU A 199 -25.66 3.42 -17.29
N HIS A 200 -25.55 4.56 -16.60
CA HIS A 200 -25.91 4.68 -15.20
C HIS A 200 -27.40 4.36 -14.99
N GLU A 201 -28.30 5.02 -15.72
CA GLU A 201 -29.75 4.81 -15.60
C GLU A 201 -30.13 3.34 -15.82
N ARG A 202 -29.54 2.72 -16.85
CA ARG A 202 -29.79 1.30 -17.17
C ARG A 202 -29.25 0.36 -16.11
N ALA A 203 -28.03 0.56 -15.63
CA ALA A 203 -27.34 -0.39 -14.76
C ALA A 203 -27.61 -0.19 -13.27
N ARG A 204 -27.91 1.05 -12.85
CA ARG A 204 -28.01 1.42 -11.43
C ARG A 204 -29.41 1.81 -10.97
N LEU A 205 -30.26 2.28 -11.88
CA LEU A 205 -31.65 2.62 -11.54
C LEU A 205 -32.59 1.51 -11.97
N SER A 206 -32.53 1.12 -13.25
CA SER A 206 -33.41 0.07 -13.78
C SER A 206 -32.91 -1.36 -13.55
N GLY A 207 -31.60 -1.56 -13.44
CA GLY A 207 -30.98 -2.88 -13.29
C GLY A 207 -30.74 -3.32 -11.84
N SER A 208 -31.17 -2.52 -10.86
CA SER A 208 -30.96 -2.74 -9.42
C SER A 208 -32.08 -3.52 -8.77
#